data_AF-A0A397D5F8-F1
#
_entry.id   AF-A0A397D5F8-F1
#
_cell.length_a   1.000
_cell.length_b   1.000
_cell.length_c   1.000
_cell.angle_alpha   90.00
_cell.angle_beta   90.00
_cell.angle_gamma   90.00
#
_symmetry.space_group_name_H-M   'P 1'
#
loop_
_entity.id
_entity.type
_entity.pdbx_description
1 polymer ?
#
loop_
_entity_poly.entity_id
_entity_poly.type
_entity_poly.pdbx_seq_one_letter_code
_entity_poly.pdbx_strand_id
1 'polypeptide(L)'
;MHCTSSHQPPSSSSHTSNDNNDREVAPFLRTLRTILTCESDDIIRWTPDGLAFEIIDMEALTSTVLPHYFKHNKYSSFQRQLNYFHFKKWTKSLVHV
;
A
#
# COMPACT_ATOMS: atom_id res chain seq x y z
N MET A 1 14.03 57.84 29.59
CA MET A 1 14.85 56.64 29.87
C MET A 1 13.97 55.62 30.55
N HIS A 2 13.58 54.54 29.87
CA HIS A 2 12.75 53.47 30.46
C HIS A 2 13.19 52.14 29.84
N CYS A 3 13.68 51.24 30.69
CA CYS A 3 14.36 49.99 30.34
C CYS A 3 13.33 48.92 29.99
N THR A 4 13.39 48.33 28.79
CA THR A 4 12.58 47.16 28.43
C THR A 4 13.29 45.88 28.87
N SER A 5 12.55 45.10 29.65
CA SER A 5 12.91 43.85 30.27
C SER A 5 13.35 42.79 29.25
N SER A 6 14.41 42.06 29.62
CA SER A 6 14.90 40.85 28.96
C SER A 6 13.82 39.76 28.94
N HIS A 7 13.45 39.29 27.76
CA HIS A 7 12.82 37.97 27.59
C HIS A 7 13.29 37.35 26.28
N GLN A 8 14.40 36.64 26.37
CA GLN A 8 14.90 35.72 25.36
C GLN A 8 14.02 34.47 25.37
N PRO A 9 13.43 34.04 24.24
CA PRO A 9 12.67 32.79 24.21
C PRO A 9 13.61 31.59 24.40
N PRO A 10 13.14 30.51 25.04
CA PRO A 10 13.94 29.31 25.24
C PRO A 10 14.28 28.69 23.88
N SER A 11 15.56 28.41 23.72
CA SER A 11 16.12 27.51 22.72
C SER A 11 15.36 26.18 22.74
N SER A 12 14.44 26.01 21.80
CA SER A 12 13.80 24.73 21.51
C SER A 12 14.83 23.82 20.82
N SER A 13 15.55 23.11 21.68
CA SER A 13 15.94 21.71 21.55
C SER A 13 15.73 21.11 20.17
N SER A 14 16.85 20.83 19.52
CA SER A 14 17.00 19.86 18.45
C SER A 14 16.27 18.56 18.79
N HIS A 15 15.05 18.39 18.26
CA HIS A 15 14.47 17.07 18.08
C HIS A 15 14.71 16.67 16.63
N THR A 16 15.79 15.91 16.45
CA THR A 16 16.02 15.05 15.30
C THR A 16 14.92 13.99 15.26
N SER A 17 13.73 14.35 14.77
CA SER A 17 12.71 13.37 14.42
C SER A 17 12.94 12.95 12.97
N ASN A 18 13.90 12.04 12.82
CA ASN A 18 14.19 11.31 11.61
C ASN A 18 13.08 10.27 11.36
N ASP A 19 11.87 10.72 11.02
CA ASP A 19 10.69 9.87 10.72
C ASP A 19 9.96 10.40 9.47
N ASN A 20 10.70 10.56 8.37
CA ASN A 20 10.14 11.04 7.10
C ASN A 20 9.90 9.93 6.06
N ASN A 21 10.14 8.66 6.39
CA ASN A 21 10.10 7.59 5.37
C ASN A 21 8.82 6.73 5.35
N ASP A 22 7.96 6.83 6.37
CA ASP A 22 6.67 6.10 6.42
C ASP A 22 5.51 6.89 5.78
N ARG A 23 5.74 8.16 5.41
CA ARG A 23 4.70 9.11 4.98
C ARG A 23 4.41 9.14 3.48
N GLU A 24 5.16 8.40 2.66
CA GLU A 24 5.05 8.52 1.20
C GLU A 24 4.44 7.28 0.51
N VAL A 25 4.38 6.14 1.19
CA VAL A 25 3.82 4.91 0.61
C VAL A 25 2.31 4.96 0.70
N ALA A 26 1.65 4.97 -0.47
CA ALA A 26 0.20 5.03 -0.54
C ALA A 26 -0.47 3.91 0.28
N PRO A 27 -1.58 4.20 0.98
CA PRO A 27 -2.25 3.22 1.85
C PRO A 27 -2.58 1.92 1.13
N PHE A 28 -2.97 2.01 -0.15
CA PHE A 28 -3.25 0.85 -0.98
C PHE A 28 -2.05 -0.10 -1.10
N LEU A 29 -0.84 0.42 -1.31
CA LEU A 29 0.36 -0.41 -1.47
C LEU A 29 0.73 -1.12 -0.17
N ARG A 30 0.53 -0.44 0.97
CA ARG A 30 0.71 -1.06 2.30
C ARG A 30 -0.27 -2.22 2.47
N THR A 31 -1.55 -1.98 2.21
CA THR A 31 -2.59 -3.00 2.30
C THR A 31 -2.35 -4.15 1.33
N LEU A 32 -1.98 -3.87 0.07
CA LEU A 32 -1.66 -4.88 -0.94
C LEU A 32 -0.52 -5.79 -0.46
N ARG A 33 0.55 -5.19 0.11
CA ARG A 33 1.67 -5.96 0.65
C ARG A 33 1.25 -6.81 1.84
N THR A 34 0.41 -6.29 2.74
CA THR A 34 -0.15 -7.06 3.86
C THR A 34 -0.98 -8.23 3.36
N ILE A 35 -1.88 -8.02 2.40
CA ILE A 35 -2.69 -9.09 1.78
C ILE A 35 -1.77 -10.18 1.24
N LEU A 36 -0.75 -9.82 0.46
CA LEU A 36 0.17 -10.78 -0.15
C LEU A 36 1.12 -11.48 0.84
N THR A 37 1.15 -11.07 2.11
CA THR A 37 2.00 -11.66 3.16
C THR A 37 1.21 -12.43 4.20
N CYS A 38 -0.03 -12.01 4.50
CA CYS A 38 -0.86 -12.59 5.54
C CYS A 38 -1.93 -13.55 5.00
N GLU A 39 -2.38 -13.39 3.76
CA GLU A 39 -3.40 -14.28 3.19
C GLU A 39 -2.79 -15.58 2.66
N SER A 40 -3.64 -16.59 2.51
CA SER A 40 -3.24 -17.90 1.98
C SER A 40 -2.74 -17.79 0.55
N ASP A 41 -1.64 -18.50 0.26
CA ASP A 41 -1.07 -18.61 -1.09
C ASP A 41 -2.05 -19.21 -2.13
N ASP A 42 -3.08 -19.91 -1.65
CA ASP A 42 -4.17 -20.48 -2.46
C ASP A 42 -5.19 -19.42 -2.94
N ILE A 43 -5.16 -18.20 -2.40
CA ILE A 43 -6.07 -17.11 -2.79
C ILE A 43 -5.30 -16.09 -3.63
N ILE A 44 -4.20 -15.57 -3.10
CA ILE A 44 -3.35 -14.59 -3.76
C ILE A 44 -1.92 -14.77 -3.27
N ARG A 45 -0.95 -14.81 -4.20
CA ARG A 45 0.46 -15.01 -3.83
C ARG A 45 1.42 -14.26 -4.73
N TRP A 46 2.63 -14.07 -4.23
CA TRP A 46 3.76 -13.68 -5.06
C TRP A 46 4.18 -14.82 -5.98
N THR A 47 4.54 -14.47 -7.21
CA THR A 47 5.30 -15.36 -8.09
C THR A 47 6.66 -15.69 -7.44
N PRO A 48 7.27 -16.84 -7.75
CA PRO A 48 8.56 -17.23 -7.16
C PRO A 48 9.67 -16.21 -7.41
N ASP A 49 9.59 -15.46 -8.51
CA ASP A 49 10.55 -14.40 -8.85
C ASP A 49 10.30 -13.10 -8.06
N GLY A 50 9.17 -12.97 -7.36
CA GLY A 50 8.79 -11.79 -6.57
C GLY A 50 8.46 -10.53 -7.39
N LEU A 51 8.47 -10.63 -8.72
CA LEU A 51 8.24 -9.49 -9.63
C LEU A 51 6.76 -9.21 -9.89
N ALA A 52 5.92 -10.22 -9.71
CA ALA A 52 4.47 -10.15 -9.91
C ALA A 52 3.74 -10.96 -8.85
N PHE A 53 2.44 -10.70 -8.70
CA PHE A 53 1.56 -11.56 -7.91
C PHE A 53 0.47 -12.14 -8.81
N GLU A 54 -0.04 -13.29 -8.42
CA GLU A 54 -1.15 -13.96 -9.10
C GLU A 54 -2.31 -14.15 -8.13
N ILE A 55 -3.52 -14.01 -8.65
CA ILE A 55 -4.76 -14.28 -7.92
C ILE A 55 -5.18 -15.68 -8.35
N ILE A 56 -5.09 -16.63 -7.42
CA ILE A 56 -5.42 -18.03 -7.64
C ILE A 56 -6.94 -18.23 -7.53
N ASP A 57 -7.54 -17.67 -6.48
CA ASP A 57 -8.98 -17.72 -6.24
C ASP A 57 -9.58 -16.30 -6.19
N MET A 58 -10.26 -15.93 -7.27
CA MET A 58 -10.92 -14.63 -7.38
C MET A 58 -12.17 -14.52 -6.50
N GLU A 59 -12.87 -15.63 -6.24
CA GLU A 59 -14.07 -15.63 -5.42
C GLU A 59 -13.71 -15.46 -3.94
N ALA A 60 -12.73 -16.21 -3.44
CA ALA A 60 -12.20 -16.04 -2.09
C ALA A 60 -11.58 -14.65 -1.88
N LEU A 61 -10.85 -14.13 -2.87
CA LEU A 61 -10.31 -12.77 -2.81
C LEU A 61 -11.44 -11.73 -2.66
N THR A 62 -12.49 -11.81 -3.46
CA THR A 62 -13.57 -10.82 -3.44
C THR A 62 -14.48 -10.96 -2.23
N SER A 63 -14.80 -12.19 -1.80
CA SER A 63 -15.74 -12.45 -0.70
C SER A 63 -15.12 -12.39 0.69
N THR A 64 -13.83 -12.73 0.84
CA THR A 64 -13.16 -12.83 2.14
C THR A 64 -12.11 -11.74 2.30
N VAL A 65 -11.17 -11.61 1.36
CA VAL A 65 -10.00 -10.71 1.51
C VAL A 65 -10.41 -9.24 1.34
N LEU A 66 -11.03 -8.88 0.22
CA LEU A 66 -11.39 -7.50 -0.06
C LEU A 66 -12.24 -6.84 1.04
N PRO A 67 -13.30 -7.46 1.60
CA PRO A 67 -14.07 -6.85 2.69
C PRO A 67 -13.30 -6.80 4.03
N HIS A 68 -12.28 -7.64 4.22
CA HIS A 68 -11.43 -7.59 5.42
C HIS A 68 -10.50 -6.37 5.41
N TYR A 69 -9.93 -6.05 4.25
CA TYR A 69 -8.92 -4.99 4.11
C TYR A 69 -9.45 -3.66 3.53
N PHE A 70 -10.56 -3.69 2.79
CA PHE A 70 -11.18 -2.54 2.16
C PHE A 70 -12.66 -2.43 2.53
N LYS A 71 -13.23 -1.22 2.45
CA LYS A 71 -14.66 -0.97 2.66
C LYS A 71 -15.58 -1.53 1.55
N HIS A 72 -15.04 -2.26 0.58
CA HIS A 72 -15.77 -2.81 -0.56
C HIS A 72 -15.24 -4.18 -0.95
N ASN A 73 -16.10 -5.03 -1.50
CA ASN A 73 -15.76 -6.36 -1.99
C ASN A 73 -15.59 -6.44 -3.52
N LYS A 74 -15.55 -5.28 -4.20
CA LYS A 74 -15.55 -5.23 -5.67
C LYS A 74 -14.13 -5.33 -6.23
N TYR A 75 -13.88 -6.38 -7.01
CA TYR A 75 -12.63 -6.55 -7.74
C TYR A 75 -12.32 -5.36 -8.66
N SER A 76 -13.32 -4.77 -9.31
CA SER A 76 -13.12 -3.62 -10.20
C SER A 76 -12.48 -2.42 -9.50
N SER A 77 -12.81 -2.17 -8.22
CA SER A 77 -12.20 -1.10 -7.42
C SER A 77 -10.74 -1.42 -7.12
N PHE A 78 -10.45 -2.67 -6.77
CA PHE A 78 -9.09 -3.16 -6.56
C PHE A 78 -8.25 -3.06 -7.84
N GLN A 79 -8.78 -3.50 -8.97
CA GLN A 79 -8.12 -3.38 -10.28
C GLN A 79 -7.86 -1.92 -10.66
N ARG A 80 -8.77 -1.00 -10.34
CA ARG A 80 -8.56 0.43 -10.61
C ARG A 80 -7.40 0.99 -9.79
N GLN A 81 -7.25 0.59 -8.53
CA GLN A 81 -6.09 0.95 -7.72
C GLN A 81 -4.80 0.38 -8.30
N LEU A 82 -4.80 -0.89 -8.71
CA LEU A 82 -3.67 -1.50 -9.42
C LEU A 82 -3.27 -0.68 -10.66
N ASN A 83 -4.25 -0.32 -11.50
CA ASN A 83 -3.99 0.50 -12.69
C ASN A 83 -3.43 1.89 -12.36
N TYR A 84 -3.88 2.50 -11.26
CA TYR A 84 -3.37 3.81 -10.79
C TYR A 84 -1.89 3.74 -10.37
N PHE A 85 -1.48 2.63 -9.77
CA PHE A 85 -0.08 2.36 -9.43
C PHE A 85 0.70 1.68 -10.58
N HIS A 86 0.18 1.74 -11.81
CA HIS A 86 0.81 1.19 -13.02
C HIS A 86 1.04 -0.33 -13.01
N PHE A 87 0.34 -1.09 -12.16
CA PHE A 87 0.31 -2.54 -12.29
C PHE A 87 -0.40 -2.90 -13.59
N LYS A 88 0.25 -3.72 -14.41
CA LYS A 88 -0.33 -4.23 -15.65
C LYS A 88 -0.81 -5.64 -15.44
N LYS A 89 -2.02 -5.94 -15.94
CA LYS A 89 -2.50 -7.31 -16.00
C LYS A 89 -1.59 -8.10 -16.96
N TRP A 90 -0.84 -9.06 -16.42
CA TRP A 90 -0.13 -10.02 -17.25
C TRP A 90 -1.15 -10.97 -17.86
N THR A 91 -1.57 -10.67 -19.08
CA THR A 91 -2.28 -11.64 -19.89
C THR A 91 -1.19 -12.38 -20.64
N LYS A 92 -1.06 -13.70 -20.46
CA LYS A 92 -0.37 -14.52 -21.45
C LYS A 92 -1.16 -14.31 -22.74
N SER A 93 -0.75 -13.32 -23.54
CA SER A 93 -1.26 -13.16 -24.88
C SER A 93 -0.79 -14.42 -25.59
N LEU A 94 -1.65 -15.43 -25.61
CA LEU A 94 -1.59 -16.48 -26.60
C LEU A 94 -1.75 -15.75 -27.93
N VAL A 95 -0.64 -15.27 -28.47
CA VAL A 95 -0.47 -15.14 -29.90
C VAL A 95 -0.49 -16.59 -30.39
N HIS A 96 -1.71 -17.11 -30.54
CA HIS A 96 -1.94 -18.36 -31.23
C HIS A 96 -1.93 -18.00 -32.71
N VAL A 97 -0.80 -18.35 -33.34
CA VAL A 97 -0.51 -18.35 -34.79
C VAL A 97 -0.40 -16.98 -35.45
#